data_AF-A0A3D2V2R1-F1
#
_entry.id   AF-A0A3D2V2R1-F1
#
_cell.length_a   1.000
_cell.length_b   1.000
_cell.length_c   1.000
_cell.angle_alpha   90.00
_cell.angle_beta   90.00
_cell.angle_gamma   90.00
#
_symmetry.space_group_name_H-M   'P 1'
#
loop_
_entity.id
_entity.type
_entity.pdbx_description
1 polymer ?
#
loop_
_entity_poly.entity_id
_entity_poly.type
_entity_poly.pdbx_seq_one_letter_code
_entity_poly.pdbx_strand_id
1 'polypeptide(L)'
;MAYLQVPKLTVAKASLFLDSVSLEEGAYYGYTTPGKRPATTAVGLLCRMYLGWKKNEPGLEKGVEYLSNHGPSKTDMYFNYYATQVLRHYGAEKWTKWNTEMRDWLVKEQSMADNHMKGSWMVGNGHGAGAGGRLYTTSMATMILEVYYRHMPIYKTQAAEDDFPL
;
A
#
# COMPACT_ATOMS: atom_id res chain seq x y z
N MET A 1 -14.79 6.42 -12.52
CA MET A 1 -15.23 6.99 -11.21
C MET A 1 -16.72 6.75 -11.04
N ALA A 2 -17.18 6.37 -9.85
CA ALA A 2 -18.54 5.86 -9.57
C ALA A 2 -19.69 6.90 -9.64
N TYR A 3 -19.53 8.00 -10.39
CA TYR A 3 -20.50 9.10 -10.54
C TYR A 3 -21.00 9.72 -9.21
N LEU A 4 -20.30 9.48 -8.11
CA LEU A 4 -20.63 10.03 -6.80
C LEU A 4 -20.32 11.53 -6.79
N GLN A 5 -21.31 12.35 -6.47
CA GLN A 5 -21.12 13.79 -6.25
C GLN A 5 -20.52 14.00 -4.87
N VAL A 6 -19.22 14.28 -4.82
CA VAL A 6 -18.50 14.58 -3.58
C VAL A 6 -18.33 16.09 -3.45
N PRO A 7 -18.83 16.73 -2.37
CA PRO A 7 -18.63 18.16 -2.15
C PRO A 7 -17.14 18.53 -2.10
N LYS A 8 -16.75 19.62 -2.76
CA LYS A 8 -15.36 20.13 -2.77
C LYS A 8 -14.80 20.34 -1.35
N LEU A 9 -15.67 20.78 -0.42
CA LEU A 9 -15.30 20.97 0.98
C LEU A 9 -14.87 19.66 1.66
N THR A 10 -15.43 18.52 1.27
CA THR A 10 -15.03 17.21 1.82
C THR A 10 -13.59 16.88 1.46
N VAL A 11 -13.20 17.12 0.19
CA VAL A 11 -11.82 16.92 -0.29
C VAL A 11 -10.86 17.85 0.44
N ALA A 12 -11.23 19.12 0.61
CA ALA A 12 -10.43 20.10 1.35
C ALA A 12 -10.25 19.69 2.83
N LYS A 13 -11.32 19.25 3.50
CA LYS A 13 -11.27 18.78 4.89
C LYS A 13 -10.45 17.50 5.05
N ALA A 14 -10.46 16.60 4.06
CA ALA A 14 -9.59 15.43 4.06
C ALA A 14 -8.11 15.83 4.01
N SER A 15 -7.74 16.82 3.18
CA SER A 15 -6.38 17.36 3.17
C SER A 15 -6.00 17.97 4.51
N LEU A 16 -6.86 18.81 5.10
CA LEU A 16 -6.62 19.42 6.41
C LEU A 16 -6.43 18.38 7.52
N PHE A 17 -7.21 17.31 7.51
CA PHE A 17 -7.03 16.21 8.44
C PHE A 17 -5.66 15.55 8.28
N LEU A 18 -5.26 15.23 7.04
CA LEU A 18 -3.94 14.66 6.75
C LEU A 18 -2.82 15.59 7.20
N ASP A 19 -2.95 16.91 7.01
CA ASP A 19 -1.99 17.89 7.52
C ASP A 19 -1.87 17.77 9.04
N SER A 20 -3.00 17.71 9.75
CA SER A 20 -3.07 17.68 11.22
C SER A 20 -2.48 16.44 11.88
N VAL A 21 -2.37 15.32 11.16
CA VAL A 21 -1.80 14.06 11.66
C VAL A 21 -0.45 13.71 11.02
N SER A 22 0.15 14.65 10.29
CA SER A 22 1.41 14.44 9.59
C SER A 22 2.64 15.00 10.33
N LEU A 23 3.81 14.49 9.94
CA LEU A 23 5.13 15.01 10.31
C LEU A 23 5.96 15.24 9.05
N GLU A 24 6.99 16.08 9.18
CA GLU A 24 7.98 16.36 8.12
C GLU A 24 7.33 16.66 6.77
N GLU A 25 6.44 17.67 6.77
CA GLU A 25 5.75 18.15 5.55
C GLU A 25 4.95 17.04 4.82
N GLY A 26 4.35 16.12 5.59
CA GLY A 26 3.53 15.05 5.04
C GLY A 26 4.32 13.83 4.56
N ALA A 27 5.57 13.67 4.99
CA ALA A 27 6.33 12.44 4.76
C ALA A 27 5.86 11.28 5.64
N TYR A 28 5.40 11.55 6.86
CA TYR A 28 4.92 10.53 7.78
C TYR A 28 3.58 10.90 8.39
N TYR A 29 2.84 9.88 8.82
CA TYR A 29 1.50 10.05 9.36
C TYR A 29 1.28 9.22 10.62
N GLY A 30 0.55 9.78 11.58
CA GLY A 30 -0.07 9.05 12.68
C GLY A 30 -1.55 8.76 12.42
N TYR A 31 -2.26 8.31 13.46
CA TYR A 31 -3.67 7.88 13.33
C TYR A 31 -4.65 9.03 13.58
N THR A 32 -4.60 9.62 14.77
CA THR A 32 -5.42 10.78 15.19
C THR A 32 -4.57 11.95 15.67
N THR A 33 -3.25 11.76 15.75
CA THR A 33 -2.25 12.75 16.13
C THR A 33 -1.03 12.58 15.22
N PRO A 34 -0.17 13.61 15.11
CA PRO A 34 1.09 13.49 14.37
C PRO A 34 1.92 12.29 14.82
N GLY A 35 2.51 11.58 13.87
CA GLY A 35 3.33 10.42 14.17
C GLY A 35 4.04 9.84 12.95
N LYS A 36 4.93 8.89 13.21
CA LYS A 36 5.66 8.13 12.19
C LYS A 36 5.45 6.64 12.43
N ARG A 37 4.35 6.09 11.89
CA ARG A 37 4.07 4.64 11.95
C ARG A 37 3.95 4.08 10.53
N PRO A 38 4.54 2.91 10.21
CA PRO A 38 4.58 2.38 8.84
C PRO A 38 3.20 2.33 8.15
N ALA A 39 2.22 1.72 8.82
CA ALA A 39 0.86 1.54 8.28
C ALA A 39 0.16 2.88 8.00
N THR A 40 0.10 3.78 8.97
CA THR A 40 -0.56 5.08 8.77
C THR A 40 0.22 5.96 7.81
N THR A 41 1.55 5.87 7.77
CA THR A 41 2.35 6.54 6.74
C THR A 41 1.98 6.06 5.33
N ALA A 42 1.89 4.74 5.11
CA ALA A 42 1.48 4.21 3.80
C ALA A 42 0.06 4.66 3.42
N VAL A 43 -0.89 4.64 4.36
CA VAL A 43 -2.26 5.12 4.15
C VAL A 43 -2.27 6.62 3.82
N GLY A 44 -1.58 7.44 4.60
CA GLY A 44 -1.55 8.90 4.42
C GLY A 44 -0.95 9.29 3.08
N LEU A 45 0.16 8.67 2.68
CA LEU A 45 0.76 8.88 1.36
C LEU A 45 -0.18 8.46 0.23
N LEU A 46 -0.84 7.30 0.35
CA LEU A 46 -1.81 6.88 -0.66
C LEU A 46 -3.00 7.84 -0.77
N CYS A 47 -3.50 8.36 0.35
CA CYS A 47 -4.53 9.40 0.34
C CYS A 47 -4.04 10.67 -0.37
N ARG A 48 -2.81 11.13 -0.11
CA ARG A 48 -2.23 12.28 -0.80
C ARG A 48 -2.12 12.07 -2.31
N MET A 49 -1.65 10.90 -2.73
CA MET A 49 -1.60 10.47 -4.12
C MET A 49 -2.99 10.62 -4.79
N TYR A 50 -4.05 10.11 -4.16
CA TYR A 50 -5.42 10.23 -4.67
C TYR A 50 -6.01 11.64 -4.58
N LEU A 51 -5.55 12.47 -3.64
CA LEU A 51 -5.90 13.89 -3.55
C LEU A 51 -5.14 14.76 -4.56
N GLY A 52 -4.27 14.17 -5.38
CA GLY A 52 -3.62 14.84 -6.50
C GLY A 52 -2.22 15.36 -6.22
N TRP A 53 -1.56 14.92 -5.14
CA TRP A 53 -0.12 15.18 -4.97
C TRP A 53 0.66 14.69 -6.18
N LYS A 54 1.55 15.54 -6.68
CA LYS A 54 2.45 15.18 -7.77
C LYS A 54 3.54 14.24 -7.26
N LYS A 55 4.15 13.50 -8.18
CA LYS A 55 5.23 12.56 -7.84
C LYS A 55 6.43 13.25 -7.18
N ASN A 56 6.71 14.51 -7.54
CA ASN A 56 7.83 15.31 -7.05
C ASN A 56 7.51 16.16 -5.81
N GLU A 57 6.40 15.88 -5.11
CA GLU A 57 6.14 16.51 -3.80
C GLU A 57 7.19 16.02 -2.80
N PRO A 58 7.96 16.91 -2.12
CA PRO A 58 9.07 16.49 -1.25
C PRO A 58 8.67 15.51 -0.14
N GLY A 59 7.50 15.72 0.47
CA GLY A 59 6.94 14.81 1.46
C GLY A 59 6.65 13.42 0.89
N LEU A 60 6.17 13.35 -0.35
CA LEU A 60 5.89 12.08 -1.02
C LEU A 60 7.17 11.29 -1.30
N GLU A 61 8.19 11.94 -1.88
CA GLU A 61 9.47 11.32 -2.20
C GLU A 61 10.12 10.74 -0.93
N LYS A 62 10.15 11.53 0.15
CA LYS A 62 10.69 11.12 1.44
C LYS A 62 9.91 9.98 2.08
N GLY A 63 8.58 10.04 2.01
CA GLY A 63 7.70 9.00 2.52
C GLY A 63 7.86 7.68 1.77
N VAL A 64 7.95 7.74 0.43
CA VAL A 64 8.19 6.56 -0.43
C VAL A 64 9.57 5.95 -0.16
N GLU A 65 10.60 6.77 -0.01
CA GLU A 65 11.94 6.32 0.36
C GLU A 65 11.91 5.56 1.69
N TYR A 66 11.22 6.12 2.69
CA TYR A 66 11.01 5.46 3.98
C TYR A 66 10.32 4.11 3.84
N LEU A 67 9.25 4.00 3.06
CA LEU A 67 8.53 2.73 2.85
C LEU A 67 9.40 1.68 2.13
N SER A 68 10.14 2.09 1.10
CA SER A 68 11.00 1.18 0.34
C SER A 68 12.21 0.69 1.15
N ASN A 69 12.68 1.49 2.11
CA ASN A 69 13.73 1.10 3.04
C ASN A 69 13.20 0.25 4.19
N HIS A 70 11.96 0.46 4.62
CA HIS A 70 11.31 -0.39 5.61
C HIS A 70 11.07 -1.81 5.07
N GLY A 71 10.67 -1.92 3.81
CA GLY A 71 10.40 -3.20 3.15
C GLY A 71 9.13 -3.90 3.65
N PRO A 72 8.77 -5.05 3.05
CA PRO A 72 7.63 -5.85 3.46
C PRO A 72 7.72 -6.33 4.92
N SER A 73 6.62 -6.18 5.66
CA SER A 73 6.49 -6.75 7.01
C SER A 73 6.07 -8.21 6.95
N LYS A 74 6.71 -9.09 7.74
CA LYS A 74 6.29 -10.49 7.85
C LYS A 74 5.10 -10.69 8.81
N THR A 75 4.71 -9.65 9.55
CA THR A 75 3.68 -9.73 10.59
C THR A 75 2.49 -8.79 10.35
N ASP A 76 2.61 -7.82 9.44
CA ASP A 76 1.61 -6.78 9.21
C ASP A 76 1.16 -6.73 7.73
N MET A 77 0.15 -7.54 7.41
CA MET A 77 -0.47 -7.55 6.09
C MET A 77 -1.25 -6.27 5.77
N TYR A 78 -1.73 -5.57 6.81
CA TYR A 78 -2.45 -4.30 6.63
C TYR A 78 -1.49 -3.24 6.09
N PHE A 79 -0.32 -3.11 6.72
CA PHE A 79 0.76 -2.27 6.22
C PHE A 79 1.16 -2.67 4.80
N ASN A 80 1.44 -3.95 4.56
CA ASN A 80 1.90 -4.43 3.25
C ASN A 80 0.91 -4.06 2.14
N TYR A 81 -0.39 -4.19 2.39
CA TYR A 81 -1.43 -3.84 1.41
C TYR A 81 -1.37 -2.38 0.98
N TYR A 82 -1.24 -1.45 1.92
CA TYR A 82 -1.16 -0.02 1.57
C TYR A 82 0.19 0.37 0.99
N ALA A 83 1.30 -0.14 1.56
CA ALA A 83 2.63 0.15 1.05
C ALA A 83 2.83 -0.36 -0.38
N THR A 84 2.28 -1.54 -0.70
CA THR A 84 2.27 -2.08 -2.07
C THR A 84 1.59 -1.13 -3.04
N GLN A 85 0.43 -0.56 -2.70
CA GLN A 85 -0.27 0.40 -3.57
C GLN A 85 0.53 1.70 -3.76
N VAL A 86 1.11 2.25 -2.69
CA VAL A 86 1.95 3.45 -2.77
C VAL A 86 3.14 3.21 -3.71
N LEU A 87 3.87 2.11 -3.51
CA LEU A 87 5.06 1.80 -4.31
C LEU A 87 4.70 1.42 -5.74
N ARG A 88 3.56 0.75 -5.97
CA ARG A 88 3.01 0.48 -7.30
C ARG A 88 2.73 1.76 -8.08
N HIS A 89 2.10 2.74 -7.43
CA HIS A 89 1.77 4.02 -8.04
C HIS A 89 3.04 4.84 -8.32
N TYR A 90 3.97 4.86 -7.37
CA TYR A 90 5.23 5.58 -7.53
C TYR A 90 6.12 4.97 -8.64
N GLY A 91 6.15 3.65 -8.74
CA GLY A 91 6.86 2.89 -9.77
C GLY A 91 8.39 2.89 -9.59
N ALA A 92 9.10 2.77 -10.72
CA ALA A 92 10.56 2.75 -10.81
C ALA A 92 11.23 1.62 -9.99
N GLU A 93 12.49 1.80 -9.63
CA GLU A 93 13.30 0.83 -8.90
C GLU A 93 12.69 0.45 -7.54
N LYS A 94 12.07 1.44 -6.86
CA LYS A 94 11.42 1.25 -5.55
C LYS A 94 10.29 0.23 -5.63
N TRP A 95 9.54 0.24 -6.74
CA TRP A 95 8.52 -0.76 -7.00
C TRP A 95 9.11 -2.14 -7.26
N THR A 96 10.10 -2.23 -8.14
CA THR A 96 10.73 -3.50 -8.51
C THR A 96 11.29 -4.20 -7.28
N LYS A 97 12.05 -3.47 -6.46
CA LYS A 97 12.59 -3.96 -5.18
C LYS A 97 11.50 -4.51 -4.26
N TRP A 98 10.44 -3.74 -4.04
CA TRP A 98 9.35 -4.13 -3.15
C TRP A 98 8.59 -5.35 -3.68
N ASN A 99 8.21 -5.31 -4.96
CA ASN A 99 7.42 -6.37 -5.58
C ASN A 99 8.16 -7.70 -5.51
N THR A 100 9.42 -7.75 -5.93
CA THR A 100 10.19 -9.00 -5.94
C THR A 100 10.17 -9.66 -4.57
N GLU A 101 10.46 -8.92 -3.51
CA GLU A 101 10.45 -9.47 -2.15
C GLU A 101 9.03 -9.89 -1.70
N MET A 102 8.04 -9.04 -1.93
CA MET A 102 6.67 -9.25 -1.47
C MET A 102 6.00 -10.44 -2.17
N ARG A 103 6.09 -10.50 -3.51
CA ARG A 103 5.55 -11.57 -4.35
C ARG A 103 6.19 -12.90 -4.01
N ASP A 104 7.53 -12.97 -4.02
CA ASP A 104 8.24 -14.22 -3.83
C ASP A 104 7.99 -14.78 -2.42
N TRP A 105 7.90 -13.89 -1.42
CA TRP A 105 7.52 -14.28 -0.07
C TRP A 105 6.09 -14.85 -0.01
N LEU A 106 5.09 -14.17 -0.58
CA LEU A 106 3.72 -14.70 -0.55
C LEU A 106 3.60 -16.02 -1.30
N VAL A 107 4.18 -16.15 -2.50
CA VAL A 107 4.14 -17.40 -3.25
C VAL A 107 4.75 -18.55 -2.43
N LYS A 108 5.87 -18.31 -1.77
CA LYS A 108 6.51 -19.31 -0.89
C LYS A 108 5.65 -19.70 0.30
N GLU A 109 4.96 -18.75 0.93
CA GLU A 109 4.15 -19.00 2.12
C GLU A 109 2.73 -19.52 1.84
N GLN A 110 2.36 -19.66 0.57
CA GLN A 110 1.06 -20.22 0.21
C GLN A 110 0.99 -21.68 0.68
N SER A 111 -0.06 -22.02 1.42
CA SER A 111 -0.24 -23.37 1.93
C SER A 111 -0.40 -24.37 0.79
N MET A 112 0.50 -25.35 0.72
CA MET A 112 0.44 -26.47 -0.23
C MET A 112 -0.10 -27.75 0.40
N ALA A 113 -0.63 -27.68 1.63
CA ALA A 113 -1.19 -28.81 2.34
C ALA A 113 -2.35 -29.44 1.55
N ASP A 114 -2.44 -30.77 1.54
CA ASP A 114 -3.52 -31.48 0.85
C ASP A 114 -4.78 -31.56 1.72
N ASN A 115 -5.34 -30.39 2.03
CA ASN A 115 -6.57 -30.23 2.82
C ASN A 115 -7.25 -28.88 2.52
N HIS A 116 -8.26 -28.52 3.30
CA HIS A 116 -9.03 -27.28 3.13
C HIS A 116 -8.20 -25.98 3.24
N MET A 117 -6.93 -26.04 3.66
CA MET A 117 -6.04 -24.88 3.73
C MET A 117 -5.26 -24.65 2.44
N LYS A 118 -5.30 -25.57 1.47
CA LYS A 118 -4.55 -25.44 0.21
C LYS A 118 -4.86 -24.11 -0.50
N GLY A 119 -3.83 -23.40 -0.93
CA GLY A 119 -3.95 -22.12 -1.63
C GLY A 119 -4.19 -20.90 -0.73
N SER A 120 -4.29 -21.07 0.59
CA SER A 120 -4.53 -19.98 1.54
C SER A 120 -3.25 -19.50 2.24
N TRP A 121 -3.33 -18.34 2.89
CA TRP A 121 -2.24 -17.78 3.70
C TRP A 121 -2.63 -17.67 5.18
N MET A 122 -1.70 -18.03 6.04
CA MET A 122 -1.74 -17.73 7.47
C MET A 122 -0.35 -17.27 7.92
N VAL A 123 0.07 -16.14 7.35
CA VAL A 123 1.33 -15.47 7.66
C VAL A 123 1.12 -14.36 8.69
N GLY A 124 2.12 -14.18 9.55
CA GLY A 124 2.13 -13.14 10.57
C GLY A 124 1.26 -13.42 11.79
N ASN A 125 1.55 -12.69 12.86
CA ASN A 125 0.82 -12.73 14.14
C ASN A 125 0.38 -11.32 14.59
N GLY A 126 0.34 -10.35 13.66
CA GLY A 126 -0.12 -8.99 13.94
C GLY A 126 -1.63 -8.93 14.18
N HIS A 127 -2.10 -7.75 14.60
CA HIS A 127 -3.48 -7.52 15.03
C HIS A 127 -4.53 -8.00 14.00
N GLY A 128 -4.29 -7.75 12.71
CA GLY A 128 -5.18 -8.19 11.62
C GLY A 128 -5.27 -9.71 11.51
N ALA A 129 -4.14 -10.42 11.54
CA ALA A 129 -4.11 -11.88 11.51
C ALA A 129 -4.73 -12.49 12.78
N GLY A 130 -4.53 -11.85 13.94
CA GLY A 130 -5.12 -12.30 15.20
C GLY A 130 -6.65 -12.19 15.23
N ALA A 131 -7.21 -11.08 14.72
CA ALA A 131 -8.65 -10.86 14.73
C ALA A 131 -9.39 -11.51 13.54
N GLY A 132 -8.81 -11.43 12.34
CA GLY A 132 -9.43 -11.87 11.09
C GLY A 132 -8.99 -13.25 10.60
N GLY A 133 -7.94 -13.82 11.19
CA GLY A 133 -7.44 -15.15 10.89
C GLY A 133 -7.05 -15.37 9.43
N ARG A 134 -7.08 -16.65 9.03
CA ARG A 134 -6.70 -17.11 7.68
C ARG A 134 -7.51 -16.43 6.57
N LEU A 135 -8.79 -16.15 6.80
CA LEU A 135 -9.63 -15.50 5.80
C LEU A 135 -9.11 -14.08 5.48
N TYR A 136 -8.89 -13.28 6.52
CA TYR A 136 -8.33 -11.94 6.36
C TYR A 136 -6.96 -11.96 5.67
N THR A 137 -6.05 -12.81 6.15
CA THR A 137 -4.69 -12.91 5.61
C THR A 137 -4.69 -13.36 4.15
N THR A 138 -5.55 -14.32 3.80
CA THR A 138 -5.71 -14.78 2.42
C THR A 138 -6.24 -13.66 1.54
N SER A 139 -7.30 -12.95 1.95
CA SER A 139 -7.82 -11.81 1.19
C SER A 139 -6.78 -10.72 0.97
N MET A 140 -5.99 -10.38 1.99
CA MET A 140 -4.92 -9.39 1.86
C MET A 140 -3.80 -9.86 0.93
N ALA A 141 -3.38 -11.12 1.03
CA ALA A 141 -2.36 -11.69 0.14
C ALA A 141 -2.82 -11.65 -1.33
N THR A 142 -4.06 -12.07 -1.60
CA THR A 142 -4.64 -12.01 -2.96
C THR A 142 -4.69 -10.58 -3.49
N MET A 143 -5.15 -9.61 -2.67
CA MET A 143 -5.21 -8.20 -3.07
C MET A 143 -3.83 -7.58 -3.33
N ILE A 144 -2.80 -8.03 -2.61
CA ILE A 144 -1.42 -7.61 -2.85
C ILE A 144 -0.90 -8.20 -4.18
N LEU A 145 -1.15 -9.49 -4.44
CA LEU A 145 -0.71 -10.16 -5.67
C LEU A 145 -1.44 -9.65 -6.92
N GLU A 146 -2.69 -9.19 -6.80
CA GLU A 146 -3.47 -8.68 -7.93
C GLU A 146 -3.19 -7.20 -8.27
N VAL A 147 -2.34 -6.52 -7.51
CA VAL A 147 -2.18 -5.06 -7.56
C VAL A 147 -1.85 -4.52 -8.96
N TYR A 148 -1.15 -5.30 -9.80
CA TYR A 148 -0.83 -4.97 -11.19
C TYR A 148 -2.06 -4.90 -12.10
N TYR A 149 -3.07 -5.75 -11.83
CA TYR A 149 -4.29 -5.86 -12.63
C TYR A 149 -5.33 -4.84 -12.19
N ARG A 150 -5.33 -4.48 -10.90
CA ARG A 150 -6.37 -3.65 -10.29
C ARG A 150 -6.08 -2.16 -10.30
N HIS A 151 -4.82 -1.77 -10.15
CA HIS A 151 -4.44 -0.37 -9.98
C HIS A 151 -3.59 0.11 -11.15
N MET A 152 -4.21 0.85 -12.07
CA MET A 152 -3.44 1.61 -13.06
C MET A 152 -2.61 2.68 -12.34
N PRO A 153 -1.29 2.77 -12.61
CA PRO A 153 -0.43 3.73 -11.95
C PRO A 153 -0.84 5.16 -12.32
N ILE A 154 -1.19 5.94 -11.30
CA ILE A 154 -1.70 7.32 -11.46
C ILE A 154 -0.66 8.31 -12.00
N TYR A 155 0.63 7.97 -11.90
CA TYR A 155 1.73 8.82 -12.37
C TYR A 155 2.28 8.41 -13.75
N LYS A 156 1.77 7.34 -14.36
CA LYS A 156 2.18 6.99 -15.72
C LYS A 156 1.42 7.82 -16.74
N THR A 157 2.17 8.53 -17.57
CA THR A 157 1.72 9.08 -18.84
C THR A 157 1.83 7.95 -19.86
N GLN A 158 0.73 7.56 -20.52
CA GLN A 158 0.62 6.45 -21.50
C GLN A 158 0.65 5.01 -20.93
N ALA A 159 -0.33 4.21 -21.36
CA ALA A 159 -0.60 2.84 -20.92
C ALA A 159 0.22 1.75 -21.63
N ALA A 160 1.41 2.03 -22.17
CA ALA A 160 2.03 1.16 -23.20
C ALA A 160 3.53 0.87 -23.06
N GLU A 161 4.14 0.94 -21.87
CA GLU A 161 5.60 0.76 -21.75
C GLU A 161 6.10 -0.39 -20.86
N ASP A 162 5.23 -1.18 -20.23
CA ASP A 162 5.72 -2.36 -19.48
C ASP A 162 5.41 -3.64 -20.26
N ASP A 163 6.44 -4.22 -20.88
CA ASP A 163 6.43 -5.63 -21.23
C ASP A 163 6.23 -6.45 -19.95
N PHE A 164 5.27 -7.37 -20.00
CA PHE A 164 4.92 -8.29 -18.92
C PHE A 164 6.10 -9.24 -18.63
N PRO A 165 6.75 -9.18 -17.46
CA PRO A 165 7.57 -10.29 -17.02
C PRO A 165 6.65 -11.29 -16.34
N LEU A 166 6.41 -12.43 -17.01
CA LEU A 166 5.88 -13.64 -16.38
C LEU A 166 6.89 -14.20 -15.37
#